data_AF-A0A2D4I3F1-F1
#
_entry.id   AF-A0A2D4I3F1-F1
#
_cell.length_a   1.000
_cell.length_b   1.000
_cell.length_c   1.000
_cell.angle_alpha   90.00
_cell.angle_beta   90.00
_cell.angle_gamma   90.00
#
_symmetry.space_group_name_H-M   'P 1'
#
loop_
_entity.id
_entity.type
_entity.pdbx_description
1 polymer ?
#
loop_
_entity_poly.entity_id
_entity_poly.type
_entity_poly.pdbx_seq_one_letter_code
_entity_poly.pdbx_strand_id
1 'polypeptide(L)'
;KKYKEDAEKTMPYYVSVLETPENQRVRENQKNFSMLQYQHDMQDNKGKVIVVNETPEIIRVKENQKNFSSVLYKDIIGTGTAIEKTPETQRIRKTTDAISTIKYKEHIGKGTPISDLPEVKRVKETQKHISSKKYKEDAEKTMPYYVSVLETPENQRVRENQKNFSMLQYQHDMQDNKGKVIVVNETPEIIRVKENQKNFSSVLYKDIIGTGTAIEKTPETQRIRKTTDAISTIKYKEHIGKGTPISDLPEVKRVKETQKHISS
;
A
#
# COMPACT_ATOMS: atom_id res chain seq x y z
N LYS A 1 -12.94 44.70 84.46
CA LYS A 1 -12.94 44.02 83.14
C LYS A 1 -13.29 44.97 81.99
N LYS A 2 -14.40 45.73 82.08
CA LYS A 2 -14.78 46.74 81.06
C LYS A 2 -13.68 47.73 80.65
N TYR A 3 -12.95 48.30 81.60
CA TYR A 3 -11.95 49.33 81.29
C TYR A 3 -10.76 48.84 80.45
N LYS A 4 -10.42 47.54 80.54
CA LYS A 4 -9.31 46.96 79.77
C LYS A 4 -9.75 46.63 78.33
N GLU A 5 -10.98 46.16 78.16
CA GLU A 5 -11.60 45.93 76.85
C GLU A 5 -11.82 47.23 76.08
N ASP A 6 -12.26 48.29 76.77
CA ASP A 6 -12.49 49.59 76.14
C ASP A 6 -11.16 50.24 75.71
N ALA A 7 -10.07 50.03 76.48
CA ALA A 7 -8.74 50.51 76.12
C ALA A 7 -8.15 49.74 74.92
N GLU A 8 -8.28 48.41 74.88
CA GLU A 8 -7.81 47.61 73.73
C GLU A 8 -8.59 47.93 72.45
N LYS A 9 -9.87 48.32 72.55
CA LYS A 9 -10.70 48.77 71.41
C LYS A 9 -10.37 50.18 70.91
N THR A 10 -9.87 51.05 71.78
CA THR A 10 -9.60 52.47 71.46
C THR A 10 -8.13 52.75 71.15
N MET A 11 -7.26 51.77 71.34
CA MET A 11 -5.88 51.81 70.89
C MET A 11 -5.84 51.83 69.34
N PRO A 12 -5.31 52.88 68.71
CA PRO A 12 -5.17 52.92 67.26
C PRO A 12 -4.11 51.88 66.84
N TYR A 13 -4.55 50.80 66.22
CA TYR A 13 -3.63 49.84 65.60
C TYR A 13 -3.07 50.49 64.32
N TYR A 14 -1.75 50.52 64.20
CA TYR A 14 -1.10 51.00 62.98
C TYR A 14 -1.39 50.01 61.84
N VAL A 15 -2.24 50.40 60.90
CA VAL A 15 -2.38 49.69 59.62
C VAL A 15 -1.26 50.17 58.73
N SER A 16 -0.28 49.31 58.45
CA SER A 16 0.70 49.60 57.41
C SER A 16 -0.04 49.72 56.07
N VAL A 17 -0.08 50.94 55.53
CA VAL A 17 -0.60 51.17 54.18
C VAL A 17 0.46 50.64 53.21
N LEU A 18 0.30 49.38 52.80
CA LEU A 18 1.24 48.64 51.94
C LEU A 18 1.44 49.30 50.57
N GLU A 19 0.51 50.15 50.12
CA GLU A 19 0.52 50.78 48.79
C GLU A 19 0.38 52.30 48.90
N THR A 20 1.41 52.96 49.41
CA THR A 20 1.62 54.39 49.15
C THR A 20 2.17 54.59 47.72
N PRO A 21 1.94 55.75 47.08
CA PRO A 21 2.52 56.05 45.77
C PRO A 21 4.04 55.93 45.73
N GLU A 22 4.73 56.22 46.83
CA GLU A 22 6.17 55.97 46.95
C GLU A 22 6.50 54.47 46.95
N ASN A 23 5.80 53.66 47.74
CA ASN A 23 6.01 52.21 47.76
C ASN A 23 5.74 51.58 46.38
N GLN A 24 4.81 52.12 45.60
CA GLN A 24 4.59 51.72 44.21
C GLN A 24 5.79 52.06 43.32
N ARG A 25 6.29 53.31 43.36
CA ARG A 25 7.48 53.71 42.60
C ARG A 25 8.71 52.89 42.96
N VAL A 26 8.92 52.61 44.25
CA VAL A 26 10.03 51.77 44.73
C VAL A 26 9.89 50.34 44.21
N ARG A 27 8.67 49.77 44.25
CA ARG A 27 8.38 48.43 43.72
C ARG A 27 8.59 48.33 42.21
N GLU A 28 8.15 49.34 41.46
CA GLU A 28 8.37 49.44 40.01
C GLU A 28 9.85 49.56 39.67
N ASN A 29 10.58 50.43 40.37
CA ASN A 29 12.03 50.52 40.23
C ASN A 29 12.71 49.18 40.55
N GLN A 30 12.34 48.52 41.65
CA GLN A 30 12.89 47.21 42.00
C GLN A 30 12.60 46.15 40.94
N LYS A 31 11.41 46.15 40.33
CA LYS A 31 11.08 45.28 39.19
C LYS A 31 11.95 45.60 37.97
N ASN A 32 12.13 46.88 37.64
CA ASN A 32 12.92 47.34 36.50
C ASN A 32 14.43 47.02 36.64
N PHE A 33 14.96 47.10 37.86
CA PHE A 33 16.37 46.78 38.16
C PHE A 33 16.59 45.29 38.45
N SER A 34 15.52 44.49 38.60
CA SER A 34 15.64 43.06 38.88
C SER A 34 16.16 42.31 37.67
N MET A 35 17.38 41.79 37.77
CA MET A 35 17.98 41.00 36.70
C MET A 35 17.19 39.71 36.41
N LEU A 36 16.54 39.12 37.42
CA LEU A 36 15.69 37.94 37.22
C LEU A 36 14.46 38.25 36.36
N GLN A 37 13.82 39.41 36.59
CA GLN A 37 12.67 39.85 35.79
C GLN A 37 13.10 40.12 34.34
N TYR A 38 14.24 40.80 34.17
CA TYR A 38 14.81 41.07 32.85
C TYR A 38 15.09 39.78 32.05
N GLN A 39 15.66 38.75 32.69
CA GLN A 39 15.92 37.46 32.04
C GLN A 39 14.63 36.74 31.64
N HIS A 40 13.59 36.79 32.48
CA HIS A 40 12.27 36.24 32.18
C HIS A 40 11.63 36.96 30.98
N ASP A 41 11.60 38.29 31.00
CA ASP A 41 11.02 39.10 29.93
C ASP A 41 11.78 38.93 28.60
N MET A 42 13.11 38.77 28.64
CA MET A 42 13.93 38.48 27.48
C MET A 42 13.61 37.10 26.89
N GLN A 43 13.38 36.10 27.75
CA GLN A 43 13.00 34.75 27.33
C GLN A 43 11.58 34.74 26.73
N ASP A 44 10.65 35.48 27.33
CA ASP A 44 9.26 35.61 26.86
C ASP A 44 9.12 36.37 25.54
N ASN A 45 10.02 37.33 25.29
CA ASN A 45 10.05 38.10 24.05
C ASN A 45 10.96 37.49 22.97
N LYS A 46 11.67 36.41 23.28
CA LYS A 46 12.55 35.73 22.32
C LYS A 46 11.72 35.16 21.16
N GLY A 47 11.89 35.74 19.98
CA GLY A 47 11.17 35.34 18.77
C GLY A 47 9.84 36.06 18.51
N LYS A 48 9.43 37.00 19.38
CA LYS A 48 8.29 37.88 19.11
C LYS A 48 8.75 39.11 18.31
N VAL A 49 8.23 39.27 17.10
CA VAL A 49 8.43 40.49 16.31
C VAL A 49 7.54 41.58 16.90
N ILE A 50 8.12 42.51 17.66
CA ILE A 50 7.41 43.71 18.12
C ILE A 50 7.33 44.66 16.92
N VAL A 51 6.21 44.62 16.20
CA VAL A 51 5.91 45.65 15.20
C VAL A 51 5.56 46.91 15.97
N VAL A 52 6.43 47.93 15.87
CA VAL A 52 6.17 49.25 16.45
C VAL A 52 5.06 49.90 15.63
N ASN A 53 3.81 49.64 16.00
CA ASN A 53 2.63 50.00 15.22
C ASN A 53 2.43 51.52 15.07
N GLU A 54 2.98 52.33 15.98
CA GLU A 54 2.78 53.79 15.99
C GLU A 54 4.07 54.55 16.28
N THR A 55 4.98 54.56 15.31
CA THR A 55 6.12 55.48 15.32
C THR A 55 5.63 56.93 15.24
N PRO A 56 6.28 57.92 15.87
CA PRO A 56 5.88 59.33 15.78
C PRO A 56 5.66 59.86 14.35
N GLU A 57 6.43 59.34 13.38
CA GLU A 57 6.24 59.65 11.96
C GLU A 57 4.89 59.16 11.41
N ILE A 58 4.45 57.95 11.79
CA ILE A 58 3.15 57.39 11.37
C ILE A 58 2.01 58.24 11.91
N ILE A 59 2.12 58.69 13.16
CA ILE A 59 1.15 59.58 13.80
C ILE A 59 1.08 60.91 13.04
N ARG A 60 2.24 61.53 12.75
CA ARG A 60 2.31 62.79 11.99
C ARG A 60 1.71 62.66 10.59
N VAL A 61 1.99 61.56 9.88
CA VAL A 61 1.43 61.28 8.55
C VAL A 61 -0.09 61.12 8.62
N LYS A 62 -0.60 60.41 9.64
CA LYS A 62 -2.04 60.19 9.84
C LYS A 62 -2.78 61.49 10.13
N GLU A 63 -2.19 62.39 10.93
CA GLU A 63 -2.75 63.73 11.19
C GLU A 63 -2.72 64.61 9.94
N ASN A 64 -1.59 64.64 9.22
CA ASN A 64 -1.50 65.36 7.96
C ASN A 64 -2.49 64.85 6.92
N GLN A 65 -2.70 63.53 6.82
CA GLN A 65 -3.69 62.94 5.92
C GLN A 65 -5.11 63.40 6.26
N LYS A 66 -5.46 63.48 7.55
CA LYS A 66 -6.75 64.04 7.98
C LYS A 66 -6.88 65.51 7.56
N ASN A 67 -5.85 66.31 7.77
CA ASN A 67 -5.83 67.74 7.45
C ASN A 67 -5.90 68.03 5.94
N PHE A 68 -5.23 67.23 5.12
CA PHE A 68 -5.25 67.38 3.65
C PHE A 68 -6.45 66.69 2.97
N SER A 69 -7.13 65.76 3.65
CA SER A 69 -8.27 65.08 3.04
C SER A 69 -9.41 66.05 2.78
N SER A 70 -9.87 66.11 1.54
CA SER A 70 -11.03 66.93 1.10
C SER A 70 -12.37 66.47 1.71
N VAL A 71 -12.35 65.49 2.62
CA VAL A 71 -13.52 64.97 3.33
C VAL A 71 -14.14 66.07 4.19
N LEU A 72 -13.34 66.84 4.93
CA LEU A 72 -13.84 67.96 5.74
C LEU A 72 -14.45 69.07 4.88
N TYR A 73 -13.84 69.38 3.72
CA TYR A 73 -14.39 70.38 2.80
C TYR A 73 -15.74 69.93 2.20
N LYS A 74 -15.89 68.64 1.87
CA LYS A 74 -17.15 68.07 1.38
C LYS A 74 -18.23 67.94 2.46
N ASP A 75 -17.85 67.82 3.73
CA ASP A 75 -18.79 67.85 4.86
C ASP A 75 -19.26 69.28 5.18
N ILE A 76 -18.37 70.28 5.08
CA ILE A 76 -18.70 71.70 5.34
C ILE A 76 -19.52 72.31 4.20
N ILE A 77 -19.22 71.95 2.95
CA ILE A 77 -20.12 72.15 1.81
C ILE A 77 -21.21 71.07 1.94
N GLY A 78 -22.03 71.19 2.99
CA GLY A 78 -23.13 70.28 3.25
C GLY A 78 -23.87 70.01 1.96
N THR A 79 -24.32 68.76 1.77
CA THR A 79 -25.12 68.33 0.62
C THR A 79 -26.04 69.47 0.22
N GLY A 80 -25.68 70.17 -0.87
CA GLY A 80 -26.50 71.28 -1.35
C GLY A 80 -27.91 70.77 -1.42
N THR A 81 -28.89 71.60 -1.07
CA THR A 81 -30.31 71.28 -1.24
C THR A 81 -30.60 71.17 -2.74
N ALA A 82 -30.06 70.14 -3.39
CA ALA A 82 -30.58 69.61 -4.62
C ALA A 82 -32.01 69.22 -4.25
N ILE A 83 -32.94 70.04 -4.68
CA ILE A 83 -34.36 69.70 -4.68
C ILE A 83 -34.43 68.42 -5.51
N GLU A 84 -34.37 67.26 -4.85
CA GLU A 84 -34.22 65.96 -5.49
C GLU A 84 -35.40 65.59 -6.40
N LYS A 85 -36.47 66.39 -6.36
CA LYS A 85 -37.76 66.07 -6.98
C LYS A 85 -38.36 67.26 -7.75
N THR A 86 -37.54 68.05 -8.45
CA THR A 86 -38.07 68.88 -9.54
C THR A 86 -38.49 67.95 -10.70
N PRO A 87 -39.61 68.21 -11.40
CA PRO A 87 -40.01 67.38 -12.54
C PRO A 87 -38.90 67.23 -13.58
N GLU A 88 -38.09 68.28 -13.77
CA GLU A 88 -36.94 68.27 -14.68
C GLU A 88 -35.79 67.36 -14.20
N THR A 89 -35.48 67.31 -12.90
CA THR A 89 -34.46 66.38 -12.39
C THR A 89 -34.91 64.93 -12.50
N GLN A 90 -36.21 64.65 -12.34
CA GLN A 90 -36.79 63.34 -12.61
C GLN A 90 -36.75 62.97 -14.10
N ARG A 91 -37.03 63.92 -15.00
CA ARG A 91 -36.91 63.71 -16.45
C ARG A 91 -35.47 63.41 -16.83
N ILE A 92 -34.52 64.21 -16.38
CA ILE A 92 -33.09 64.00 -16.63
C ILE A 92 -32.66 62.62 -16.10
N ARG A 93 -33.01 62.26 -14.86
CA ARG A 93 -32.69 60.93 -14.30
C ARG A 93 -33.27 59.79 -15.16
N LYS A 94 -34.54 59.89 -15.58
CA LYS A 94 -35.18 58.88 -16.45
C LYS A 94 -34.53 58.80 -17.83
N THR A 95 -34.18 59.93 -18.44
CA THR A 95 -33.52 59.97 -19.75
C THR A 95 -32.09 59.45 -19.66
N THR A 96 -31.34 59.81 -18.62
CA THR A 96 -30.00 59.29 -18.35
C THR A 96 -30.05 57.78 -18.12
N ASP A 97 -31.01 57.29 -17.34
CA ASP A 97 -31.21 55.85 -17.12
C ASP A 97 -31.53 55.10 -18.42
N ALA A 98 -32.40 55.66 -19.26
CA ALA A 98 -32.79 55.07 -20.54
C ALA A 98 -31.63 55.05 -21.56
N ILE A 99 -30.78 56.07 -21.58
CA ILE A 99 -29.60 56.15 -22.45
C ILE A 99 -28.43 55.34 -21.87
N SER A 100 -28.42 55.07 -20.56
CA SER A 100 -27.31 54.39 -19.92
C SER A 100 -27.12 52.98 -20.50
N THR A 101 -25.97 52.79 -21.14
CA THR A 101 -25.59 51.51 -21.76
C THR A 101 -25.43 50.40 -20.72
N ILE A 102 -25.11 50.75 -19.47
CA ILE A 102 -24.99 49.83 -18.34
C ILE A 102 -26.35 49.22 -18.00
N LYS A 103 -27.39 50.04 -17.76
CA LYS A 103 -28.75 49.52 -17.48
C LYS A 103 -29.33 48.79 -18.68
N TYR A 104 -29.08 49.27 -19.90
CA TYR A 104 -29.51 48.58 -21.12
C TYR A 104 -28.91 47.16 -21.23
N LYS A 105 -27.60 47.01 -20.97
CA LYS A 105 -26.94 45.70 -20.96
C LYS A 105 -27.42 44.80 -19.83
N GLU A 106 -27.69 45.35 -18.66
CA GLU A 106 -28.24 44.61 -17.51
C GLU A 106 -29.63 44.03 -17.81
N HIS A 107 -30.49 44.80 -18.48
CA HIS A 107 -31.80 44.32 -18.92
C HIS A 107 -31.72 43.34 -20.10
N ILE A 108 -30.79 43.52 -21.04
CA ILE A 108 -30.54 42.56 -22.13
C ILE A 108 -29.91 41.25 -21.64
N GLY A 109 -29.18 41.26 -20.52
CA GLY A 109 -28.65 40.06 -19.86
C GLY A 109 -29.72 39.10 -19.32
N LYS A 110 -30.99 39.54 -19.29
CA LYS A 110 -32.18 38.72 -18.97
C LYS A 110 -32.94 38.27 -20.23
N GLY A 111 -32.36 38.45 -21.42
CA GLY A 111 -32.87 37.83 -22.64
C GLY A 111 -32.80 36.31 -22.53
N THR A 112 -33.85 35.63 -22.99
CA THR A 112 -33.91 34.16 -23.11
C THR A 112 -32.59 33.66 -23.71
N PRO A 113 -31.87 32.71 -23.08
CA PRO A 113 -30.65 32.19 -23.64
C PRO A 113 -30.99 31.56 -25.00
N ILE A 114 -30.61 32.24 -26.08
CA ILE A 114 -30.67 31.67 -27.41
C ILE A 114 -29.76 30.45 -27.35
N SER A 115 -30.33 29.26 -27.56
CA SER A 115 -29.52 28.04 -27.59
C SER A 115 -28.42 28.24 -28.62
N ASP A 116 -27.16 28.08 -28.21
CA ASP A 116 -26.00 28.20 -29.08
C ASP A 116 -26.29 27.51 -30.42
N LEU A 117 -26.06 28.22 -31.52
CA LEU A 117 -26.17 27.63 -32.85
C LEU A 117 -25.31 26.35 -32.89
N PRO A 118 -25.69 25.32 -33.66
CA PRO A 118 -24.95 24.06 -33.72
C PRO A 118 -23.46 24.26 -34.07
N GLU A 119 -23.16 25.30 -34.86
CA GLU A 119 -21.80 25.78 -35.15
C GLU A 119 -21.02 26.17 -33.88
N VAL A 120 -21.63 27.00 -33.03
CA VAL A 120 -21.04 27.51 -31.78
C VAL A 120 -20.87 26.38 -30.77
N LYS A 121 -21.82 25.45 -30.70
CA LYS A 121 -21.70 24.23 -29.87
C LYS A 121 -20.52 23.37 -30.30
N ARG A 122 -20.35 23.12 -31.60
CA ARG A 122 -19.18 22.40 -32.14
C ARG A 122 -17.89 23.10 -31.75
N VAL A 123 -17.77 24.40 -32.02
CA VAL A 123 -16.54 25.17 -31.73
C VAL A 123 -16.22 25.13 -30.23
N LYS A 124 -17.21 25.24 -29.36
CA LYS A 124 -17.03 25.19 -27.91
C LYS A 124 -16.57 23.82 -27.41
N GLU A 125 -17.14 22.73 -27.94
CA GLU A 125 -16.69 21.37 -27.62
C GLU A 125 -15.28 21.11 -28.17
N THR A 126 -15.00 21.49 -29.42
CA THR A 126 -13.65 21.38 -30.00
C THR A 126 -12.63 22.19 -29.18
N GLN A 127 -12.97 23.41 -28.76
CA GLN A 127 -12.11 24.22 -27.90
C GLN A 127 -11.87 23.56 -26.53
N LYS A 128 -12.88 22.90 -25.96
CA LYS A 128 -12.75 22.13 -24.71
C LYS A 128 -11.81 20.94 -24.88
N HIS A 129 -11.84 20.27 -26.03
CA HIS A 129 -10.92 19.17 -26.36
C HIS A 129 -9.48 19.65 -26.66
N ILE A 130 -9.32 20.81 -27.30
CA ILE A 130 -8.00 21.39 -27.61
C ILE A 130 -7.39 22.07 -26.36
N SER A 131 -8.21 22.46 -25.39
CA SER A 131 -7.71 23.16 -24.21
C SER A 131 -6.71 22.31 -23.44
N SER A 132 -5.46 22.77 -23.39
CA SER A 132 -4.36 22.14 -22.66
C SER A 132 -4.67 21.95 -21.18
N LYS A 133 -5.53 22.81 -20.63
CA LYS A 133 -6.01 22.73 -19.24
C LYS A 133 -6.76 21.43 -18.96
N LYS A 134 -7.66 21.02 -19.86
CA LYS A 134 -8.45 19.79 -19.66
C LYS A 134 -7.58 18.54 -19.82
N TYR A 135 -6.67 18.55 -20.81
CA TYR A 135 -5.67 17.50 -20.96
C TYR A 135 -4.82 17.32 -19.69
N LYS A 136 -4.36 18.43 -19.10
CA LYS A 136 -3.57 18.40 -17.87
C LYS A 136 -4.37 17.91 -16.65
N GLU A 137 -5.63 18.35 -16.53
CA GLU A 137 -6.53 17.91 -15.45
C GLU A 137 -6.84 16.40 -15.55
N ASP A 138 -7.12 15.90 -16.75
CA ASP A 138 -7.37 14.48 -16.97
C ASP A 138 -6.08 13.66 -16.71
N ALA A 139 -4.92 14.15 -17.14
CA ALA A 139 -3.63 13.54 -16.82
C ALA A 139 -3.40 13.46 -15.30
N GLU A 140 -3.59 14.55 -14.55
CA GLU A 140 -3.48 14.59 -13.09
C GLU A 140 -4.43 13.61 -12.39
N LYS A 141 -5.66 13.44 -12.91
CA LYS A 141 -6.62 12.44 -12.39
C LYS A 141 -6.19 11.01 -12.68
N THR A 142 -5.60 10.74 -13.84
CA THR A 142 -5.21 9.38 -14.26
C THR A 142 -3.83 8.94 -13.80
N MET A 143 -2.91 9.89 -13.55
CA MET A 143 -1.54 9.63 -13.08
C MET A 143 -1.47 8.77 -11.81
N PRO A 144 -2.30 9.00 -10.76
CA PRO A 144 -2.25 8.17 -9.54
C PRO A 144 -2.75 6.73 -9.76
N TYR A 145 -3.51 6.47 -10.83
CA TYR A 145 -3.99 5.13 -11.18
C TYR A 145 -3.11 4.46 -12.25
N TYR A 146 -2.04 5.13 -12.70
CA TYR A 146 -1.09 4.54 -13.62
C TYR A 146 -0.30 3.45 -12.90
N VAL A 147 -0.71 2.20 -13.09
CA VAL A 147 0.09 1.05 -12.71
C VAL A 147 1.22 0.96 -13.73
N SER A 148 2.44 1.33 -13.32
CA SER A 148 3.63 1.01 -14.09
C SER A 148 3.64 -0.50 -14.30
N VAL A 149 3.39 -0.94 -15.53
CA VAL A 149 3.46 -2.35 -15.89
C VAL A 149 4.95 -2.71 -15.84
N LEU A 150 5.42 -3.13 -14.67
CA LEU A 150 6.82 -3.50 -14.42
C LEU A 150 7.28 -4.60 -15.39
N GLU A 151 6.34 -5.44 -15.83
CA GLU A 151 6.53 -6.59 -16.70
C GLU A 151 5.92 -6.37 -18.09
N THR A 152 6.29 -5.30 -18.79
CA THR A 152 6.00 -5.24 -20.23
C THR A 152 6.85 -6.28 -20.97
N PRO A 153 6.38 -6.82 -22.12
CA PRO A 153 7.19 -7.71 -22.96
C PRO A 153 8.54 -7.09 -23.34
N GLU A 154 8.58 -5.76 -23.50
CA GLU A 154 9.80 -5.00 -23.75
C GLU A 154 10.77 -5.06 -22.56
N ASN A 155 10.29 -4.83 -21.33
CA ASN A 155 11.11 -4.92 -20.12
C ASN A 155 11.62 -6.35 -19.89
N GLN A 156 10.81 -7.36 -20.19
CA GLN A 156 11.23 -8.77 -20.13
C GLN A 156 12.36 -9.05 -21.13
N ARG A 157 12.21 -8.59 -22.38
CA ARG A 157 13.25 -8.73 -23.41
C ARG A 157 14.56 -8.06 -22.98
N VAL A 158 14.49 -6.84 -22.44
CA VAL A 158 15.67 -6.11 -21.95
C VAL A 158 16.34 -6.86 -20.81
N ARG A 159 15.56 -7.39 -19.86
CA ARG A 159 16.08 -8.15 -18.71
C ARG A 159 16.78 -9.44 -19.15
N GLU A 160 16.17 -10.22 -20.03
CA GLU A 160 16.77 -11.46 -20.55
C GLU A 160 18.03 -11.16 -21.37
N ASN A 161 18.00 -10.12 -22.20
CA ASN A 161 19.20 -9.64 -22.89
C ASN A 161 20.31 -9.25 -21.90
N GLN A 162 19.99 -8.49 -20.85
CA GLN A 162 20.96 -8.10 -19.83
C GLN A 162 21.58 -9.31 -19.14
N LYS A 163 20.80 -10.35 -18.84
CA LYS A 163 21.32 -11.62 -18.31
C LYS A 163 22.26 -12.31 -19.30
N ASN A 164 21.86 -12.41 -20.57
CA ASN A 164 22.64 -13.08 -21.62
C ASN A 164 24.02 -12.45 -21.85
N PHE A 165 24.13 -11.12 -21.77
CA PHE A 165 25.39 -10.40 -21.97
C PHE A 165 26.12 -10.05 -20.66
N SER A 166 25.57 -10.46 -19.51
CA SER A 166 26.16 -10.16 -18.20
C SER A 166 27.45 -10.96 -18.00
N MET A 167 28.57 -10.25 -17.93
CA MET A 167 29.88 -10.85 -17.63
C MET A 167 29.89 -11.54 -16.24
N LEU A 168 29.19 -10.97 -15.26
CA LEU A 168 29.11 -11.55 -13.90
C LEU A 168 28.37 -12.88 -13.92
N GLN A 169 27.24 -12.96 -14.64
CA GLN A 169 26.48 -14.20 -14.79
C GLN A 169 27.33 -15.25 -15.51
N TYR A 170 27.99 -14.85 -16.59
CA TYR A 170 28.90 -15.72 -17.32
C TYR A 170 30.01 -16.28 -16.43
N GLN A 171 30.66 -15.46 -15.61
CA GLN A 171 31.71 -15.93 -14.69
C GLN A 171 31.17 -16.89 -13.63
N HIS A 172 29.98 -16.62 -13.10
CA HIS A 172 29.30 -17.50 -12.16
C HIS A 172 28.99 -18.86 -12.81
N ASP A 173 28.34 -18.86 -13.98
CA ASP A 173 27.99 -20.07 -14.72
C ASP A 173 29.25 -20.86 -15.13
N MET A 174 30.33 -20.17 -15.52
CA MET A 174 31.62 -20.80 -15.78
C MET A 174 32.15 -21.49 -14.53
N GLN A 175 32.10 -20.84 -13.37
CA GLN A 175 32.58 -21.41 -12.11
C GLN A 175 31.72 -22.61 -11.68
N ASP A 176 30.40 -22.52 -11.84
CA ASP A 176 29.46 -23.59 -11.55
C ASP A 176 29.63 -24.79 -12.48
N ASN A 177 30.05 -24.56 -13.73
CA ASN A 177 30.25 -25.61 -14.72
C ASN A 177 31.69 -26.15 -14.74
N LYS A 178 32.65 -25.50 -14.05
CA LYS A 178 34.00 -26.04 -13.91
C LYS A 178 33.95 -27.41 -13.23
N GLY A 179 34.47 -28.42 -13.93
CA GLY A 179 34.50 -29.80 -13.45
C GLY A 179 33.21 -30.60 -13.70
N LYS A 180 32.14 -30.00 -14.23
CA LYS A 180 30.96 -30.74 -14.69
C LYS A 180 31.19 -31.23 -16.12
N VAL A 181 31.43 -32.53 -16.28
CA VAL A 181 31.44 -33.16 -17.61
C VAL A 181 29.99 -33.34 -18.04
N ILE A 182 29.51 -32.48 -18.95
CA ILE A 182 28.22 -32.67 -19.59
C ILE A 182 28.39 -33.78 -20.63
N VAL A 183 28.09 -35.02 -20.23
CA VAL A 183 27.98 -36.13 -21.18
C VAL A 183 26.73 -35.87 -22.02
N VAL A 184 26.91 -35.63 -23.31
CA VAL A 184 25.79 -35.49 -24.25
C VAL A 184 25.16 -36.86 -24.44
N ASN A 185 24.17 -37.17 -23.61
CA ASN A 185 23.55 -38.49 -23.52
C ASN A 185 22.81 -38.91 -24.82
N GLU A 186 22.46 -37.95 -25.67
CA GLU A 186 21.64 -38.18 -26.87
C GLU A 186 22.25 -37.56 -28.12
N THR A 187 23.52 -37.84 -28.39
CA THR A 187 24.06 -37.59 -29.74
C THR A 187 23.38 -38.53 -30.75
N PRO A 188 23.18 -38.10 -32.02
CA PRO A 188 22.56 -38.93 -33.05
C PRO A 188 23.25 -40.30 -33.23
N GLU A 189 24.56 -40.37 -33.02
CA GLU A 189 25.34 -41.61 -33.02
C GLU A 189 24.97 -42.54 -31.85
N ILE A 190 24.81 -42.01 -30.63
CA ILE A 190 24.39 -42.80 -29.47
C ILE A 190 22.96 -43.32 -29.69
N ILE A 191 22.07 -42.50 -30.26
CA ILE A 191 20.69 -42.91 -30.61
C ILE A 191 20.74 -44.02 -31.66
N ARG A 192 21.50 -43.85 -32.75
CA ARG A 192 21.67 -44.84 -33.81
C ARG A 192 22.24 -46.15 -33.29
N VAL A 193 23.28 -46.10 -32.45
CA VAL A 193 23.87 -47.28 -31.83
C VAL A 193 22.88 -47.96 -30.89
N LYS A 194 22.11 -47.20 -30.12
CA LYS A 194 21.07 -47.73 -29.22
C LYS A 194 19.92 -48.40 -29.98
N GLU A 195 19.49 -47.82 -31.11
CA GLU A 195 18.48 -48.40 -32.00
C GLU A 195 19.01 -49.66 -32.69
N ASN A 196 20.24 -49.62 -33.21
CA ASN A 196 20.90 -50.80 -33.77
C ASN A 196 21.07 -51.89 -32.72
N GLN A 197 21.50 -51.56 -31.50
CA GLN A 197 21.59 -52.50 -30.38
C GLN A 197 20.24 -53.16 -30.12
N LYS A 198 19.13 -52.41 -30.11
CA LYS A 198 17.78 -52.97 -29.96
C LYS A 198 17.44 -53.91 -31.12
N ASN A 199 17.73 -53.51 -32.35
CA ASN A 199 17.45 -54.29 -33.57
C ASN A 199 18.27 -55.58 -33.65
N PHE A 200 19.54 -55.56 -33.24
CA PHE A 200 20.44 -56.72 -33.24
C PHE A 200 20.31 -57.57 -31.98
N SER A 201 19.90 -57.00 -30.85
CA SER A 201 19.69 -57.76 -29.63
C SER A 201 18.60 -58.81 -29.88
N SER A 202 18.98 -60.08 -29.75
CA SER A 202 18.09 -61.24 -29.91
C SER A 202 16.95 -61.31 -28.86
N VAL A 203 16.72 -60.25 -28.10
CA VAL A 203 15.69 -60.16 -27.06
C VAL A 203 14.30 -60.29 -27.68
N LEU A 204 14.03 -59.63 -28.82
CA LEU A 204 12.75 -59.81 -29.53
C LEU A 204 12.61 -61.22 -30.13
N TYR A 205 13.68 -61.81 -30.66
CA TYR A 205 13.64 -63.17 -31.21
C TYR A 205 13.42 -64.23 -30.13
N LYS A 206 13.99 -64.04 -28.93
CA LYS A 206 13.79 -64.94 -27.78
C LYS A 206 12.43 -64.74 -27.11
N ASP A 207 11.85 -63.53 -27.12
CA ASP A 207 10.49 -63.29 -26.62
C ASP A 207 9.42 -63.88 -27.56
N ILE A 208 9.61 -63.79 -28.89
CA ILE A 208 8.69 -64.41 -29.87
C ILE A 208 8.80 -65.94 -29.86
N ILE A 209 9.99 -66.48 -29.57
CA ILE A 209 10.20 -67.93 -29.31
C ILE A 209 10.04 -68.25 -27.81
N GLY A 210 9.47 -67.31 -27.04
CA GLY A 210 9.20 -67.39 -25.62
C GLY A 210 7.92 -68.17 -25.29
N THR A 211 7.69 -69.29 -25.97
CA THR A 211 6.88 -70.46 -25.59
C THR A 211 6.74 -71.28 -26.86
N GLY A 212 7.65 -72.22 -27.07
CA GLY A 212 7.41 -73.28 -28.05
C GLY A 212 6.00 -73.84 -27.79
N THR A 213 5.18 -73.96 -28.84
CA THR A 213 3.82 -74.50 -28.75
C THR A 213 3.84 -75.70 -27.81
N ALA A 214 3.29 -75.56 -26.61
CA ALA A 214 3.25 -76.65 -25.66
C ALA A 214 2.43 -77.73 -26.34
N ILE A 215 3.09 -78.78 -26.84
CA ILE A 215 2.41 -79.98 -27.29
C ILE A 215 1.57 -80.39 -26.09
N GLU A 216 0.25 -80.28 -26.20
CA GLU A 216 -0.65 -80.68 -25.12
C GLU A 216 -0.25 -82.07 -24.70
N LYS A 217 -0.13 -82.29 -23.39
CA LYS A 217 0.38 -83.55 -22.83
C LYS A 217 -0.50 -84.70 -23.31
N THR A 218 -0.11 -85.35 -24.39
CA THR A 218 -0.76 -86.52 -24.95
C THR A 218 -0.92 -87.57 -23.84
N PRO A 219 -2.00 -88.36 -23.84
CA PRO A 219 -2.21 -89.39 -22.81
C PRO A 219 -1.02 -90.34 -22.64
N GLU A 220 -0.22 -90.56 -23.70
CA GLU A 220 1.03 -91.30 -23.62
C GLU A 220 2.12 -90.57 -22.82
N THR A 221 2.40 -89.30 -23.12
CA THR A 221 3.42 -88.54 -22.38
C THR A 221 3.08 -88.42 -20.90
N GLN A 222 1.80 -88.33 -20.56
CA GLN A 222 1.34 -88.38 -19.17
C GLN A 222 1.57 -89.75 -18.54
N ARG A 223 1.29 -90.85 -19.25
CA ARG A 223 1.55 -92.21 -18.77
C ARG A 223 3.03 -92.44 -18.53
N ILE A 224 3.88 -92.10 -19.50
CA ILE A 224 5.34 -92.22 -19.41
C ILE A 224 5.84 -91.44 -18.19
N ARG A 225 5.41 -90.18 -18.03
CA ARG A 225 5.81 -89.36 -16.88
C ARG A 225 5.38 -89.97 -15.54
N LYS A 226 4.16 -90.49 -15.45
CA LYS A 226 3.67 -91.18 -14.24
C LYS A 226 4.49 -92.44 -13.94
N THR A 227 4.83 -93.24 -14.96
CA THR A 227 5.68 -94.42 -14.77
C THR A 227 7.11 -94.06 -14.38
N THR A 228 7.70 -93.03 -14.98
CA THR A 228 9.03 -92.53 -14.62
C THR A 228 9.05 -91.99 -13.20
N ASP A 229 8.00 -91.26 -12.80
CA ASP A 229 7.87 -90.74 -11.44
C ASP A 229 7.69 -91.85 -10.41
N ALA A 230 6.97 -92.94 -10.75
CA ALA A 230 6.78 -94.09 -9.88
C ALA A 230 8.06 -94.91 -9.66
N ILE A 231 8.93 -94.98 -10.67
CA ILE A 231 10.21 -95.72 -10.59
C ILE A 231 11.35 -94.83 -10.05
N SER A 232 11.13 -93.50 -10.00
CA SER A 232 12.11 -92.55 -9.47
C SER A 232 12.41 -92.80 -7.99
N THR A 233 13.65 -93.21 -7.71
CA THR A 233 14.15 -93.42 -6.34
C THR A 233 14.18 -92.12 -5.52
N ILE A 234 14.36 -90.97 -6.18
CA ILE A 234 14.34 -89.65 -5.54
C ILE A 234 12.92 -89.32 -5.07
N LYS A 235 11.91 -89.47 -5.93
CA LYS A 235 10.51 -89.21 -5.56
C LYS A 235 9.97 -90.21 -4.54
N TYR A 236 10.41 -91.47 -4.62
CA TYR A 236 10.09 -92.48 -3.62
C TYR A 236 10.62 -92.09 -2.22
N LYS A 237 11.89 -91.67 -2.13
CA LYS A 237 12.48 -91.19 -0.87
C LYS A 237 11.79 -89.93 -0.34
N GLU A 238 11.38 -89.02 -1.22
CA GLU A 238 10.64 -87.81 -0.85
C GLU A 238 9.27 -88.13 -0.21
N HIS A 239 8.57 -89.14 -0.73
CA HIS A 239 7.29 -89.58 -0.15
C HIS A 239 7.47 -90.31 1.18
N ILE A 240 8.51 -91.13 1.33
CA ILE A 240 8.85 -91.80 2.61
C ILE A 240 9.33 -90.80 3.68
N GLY A 241 9.99 -89.70 3.27
CA GLY A 241 10.45 -88.65 4.17
C GLY A 241 9.33 -87.84 4.84
N LYS A 242 8.09 -87.96 4.33
CA LYS A 242 6.88 -87.42 4.95
C LYS A 242 6.15 -88.56 5.66
N GLY A 243 6.70 -89.03 6.77
CA GLY A 243 6.06 -90.05 7.60
C GLY A 243 4.65 -89.60 7.99
N THR A 244 3.64 -90.45 7.75
CA THR A 244 2.31 -90.26 8.33
C THR A 244 2.44 -90.25 9.86
N PRO A 245 2.03 -89.19 10.57
CA PRO A 245 2.08 -89.19 12.02
C PRO A 245 1.14 -90.29 12.53
N ILE A 246 1.70 -91.27 13.23
CA ILE A 246 0.92 -92.23 14.00
C ILE A 246 0.21 -91.40 15.08
N SER A 247 -1.12 -91.37 15.07
CA SER A 247 -1.89 -90.71 16.15
C SER A 247 -1.54 -91.38 17.48
N ASP A 248 -1.25 -90.58 18.51
CA ASP A 248 -0.97 -91.04 19.88
C ASP A 248 -1.99 -92.12 20.30
N LEU A 249 -1.48 -93.27 20.76
CA LEU A 249 -2.28 -94.34 21.34
C LEU A 249 -3.13 -93.79 22.51
N PRO A 250 -4.35 -94.32 22.74
CA PRO A 250 -5.26 -93.78 23.76
C PRO A 250 -4.66 -93.79 25.18
N GLU A 251 -3.77 -94.72 25.50
CA GLU A 251 -2.96 -94.71 26.74
C GLU A 251 -2.12 -93.44 26.89
N VAL A 252 -1.42 -93.03 25.83
CA VAL A 252 -0.50 -91.87 25.83
C VAL A 252 -1.28 -90.56 25.97
N LYS A 253 -2.50 -90.50 25.43
CA LYS A 253 -3.41 -89.38 25.65
C LYS A 253 -3.87 -89.28 27.10
N ARG A 254 -4.25 -90.41 27.73
CA ARG A 254 -4.63 -90.45 29.15
C ARG A 254 -3.49 -90.00 30.07
N VAL A 255 -2.27 -90.46 29.82
CA VAL A 255 -1.09 -90.07 30.63
C VAL A 255 -0.80 -88.57 30.52
N LYS A 256 -0.92 -87.98 29.32
CA LYS A 256 -0.76 -86.53 29.14
C LYS A 256 -1.83 -85.72 29.88
N GLU A 257 -3.07 -86.21 29.94
CA GLU A 257 -4.14 -85.57 30.71
C GLU A 257 -3.90 -85.65 32.22
N THR A 258 -3.48 -86.81 32.74
CA THR A 258 -3.18 -86.94 34.18
C THR A 258 -1.95 -86.13 34.59
N GLN A 259 -0.94 -85.97 33.73
CA GLN A 259 0.22 -85.12 33.99
C GLN A 259 -0.12 -83.62 34.06
N LYS A 260 -1.12 -83.15 33.30
CA LYS A 260 -1.59 -81.76 33.37
C LYS A 260 -2.23 -81.42 34.72
N HIS A 261 -2.84 -82.41 35.39
CA HIS A 261 -3.46 -82.22 36.70
C HIS A 261 -2.50 -82.37 37.88
N ILE A 262 -1.27 -82.84 37.65
CA ILE A 262 -0.20 -82.94 38.68
C ILE A 262 0.72 -81.71 38.65
N SER A 263 0.63 -80.89 37.61
CA SER A 263 1.47 -79.69 37.39
C SER A 263 0.71 -78.36 37.59
N SER A 264 -0.36 -78.35 38.40
CA SER A 264 -1.03 -77.13 38.90
C SER A 264 -1.05 -77.12 40.42
#